data_AF-A0A7I7Q2U7-F1
#
_entry.id   AF-A0A7I7Q2U7-F1
#
_cell.length_a   1.000
_cell.length_b   1.000
_cell.length_c   1.000
_cell.angle_alpha   90.00
_cell.angle_beta   90.00
_cell.angle_gamma   90.00
#
_symmetry.space_group_name_H-M   'P 1'
#
loop_
_entity.id
_entity.type
_entity.pdbx_description
1 polymer ?
#
loop_
_entity_poly.entity_id
_entity_poly.type
_entity_poly.pdbx_seq_one_letter_code
_entity_poly.pdbx_strand_id
1 'polypeptide(L)'
;MKFLAPILLAVCVAGSLLTGGPVAVARGDTGESYPFSCARTSLTADFVSRDGLPQSSVPPSEWYRTNAEGHYVNQGWGPAADALPPPVIPQDAGCDAGTWRRERILAAAMRYIYAPDNALGLQYRHHHIPGWDPPASTHAGAPEENPDTDSPHGSTAWSSGRGLDCSNFTAWVYNYGLGIKFNGDVHQQYDGKAGPMGDRIPKDGPFAPGDLIYLHPDGSENEASHVVIYIDDQHIIDSRAHAQNVVGVQIRNRQGWYRSAVLGAWRPIA
;
A
#
# COMPACT_ATOMS: atom_id res chain seq x y z
N MET A 1 14.91 -70.00 -42.55
CA MET A 1 14.92 -68.73 -43.31
C MET A 1 15.04 -67.62 -42.28
N LYS A 2 16.24 -67.11 -42.01
CA LYS A 2 17.03 -66.10 -42.75
C LYS A 2 16.91 -64.75 -42.01
N PHE A 3 18.05 -64.38 -41.43
CA PHE A 3 18.50 -63.06 -40.98
C PHE A 3 17.86 -61.89 -41.73
N LEU A 4 17.71 -60.76 -41.03
CA LEU A 4 18.37 -59.50 -41.39
C LEU A 4 18.18 -58.45 -40.27
N ALA A 5 19.29 -58.02 -39.68
CA ALA A 5 19.40 -56.72 -39.03
C ALA A 5 19.63 -55.63 -40.10
N PRO A 6 19.22 -54.38 -39.83
CA PRO A 6 20.11 -53.23 -40.05
C PRO A 6 20.09 -52.30 -38.80
N ILE A 7 21.23 -51.98 -38.20
CA ILE A 7 22.14 -50.85 -38.49
C ILE A 7 21.46 -49.47 -38.41
N LEU A 8 21.79 -48.79 -37.30
CA LEU A 8 21.93 -47.36 -37.00
C LEU A 8 21.46 -46.31 -38.02
N LEU A 9 20.69 -45.35 -37.51
CA LEU A 9 21.02 -43.93 -37.69
C LEU A 9 20.79 -43.17 -36.38
N ALA A 10 21.89 -42.73 -35.76
CA ALA A 10 21.85 -41.74 -34.69
C ALA A 10 21.54 -40.37 -35.32
N VAL A 11 20.44 -39.75 -34.90
CA VAL A 11 20.20 -38.32 -35.13
C VAL A 11 20.12 -37.67 -33.75
N CYS A 12 21.24 -37.06 -33.36
CA CYS A 12 21.29 -36.10 -32.27
C CYS A 12 20.46 -34.88 -32.67
N VAL A 13 19.21 -34.80 -32.20
CA VAL A 13 18.52 -33.51 -32.11
C VAL A 13 18.77 -32.98 -30.72
N ALA A 14 19.83 -32.18 -30.59
CA ALA A 14 20.01 -31.24 -29.51
C ALA A 14 18.91 -30.16 -29.65
N GLY A 15 17.71 -30.48 -29.17
CA GLY A 15 16.63 -29.53 -29.01
C GLY A 15 16.84 -28.81 -27.68
N SER A 16 17.39 -27.61 -27.75
CA SER A 16 17.53 -26.67 -26.65
C SER A 16 16.22 -26.60 -25.87
N LEU A 17 16.18 -27.24 -24.70
CA LEU A 17 15.24 -26.90 -23.65
C LEU A 17 15.59 -25.47 -23.26
N LEU A 18 14.87 -24.52 -23.86
CA LEU A 18 14.75 -23.17 -23.32
C LEU A 18 14.30 -23.35 -21.89
N THR A 19 15.25 -23.15 -20.99
CA THR A 19 15.03 -23.06 -19.56
C THR A 19 13.97 -21.99 -19.38
N GLY A 20 12.73 -22.42 -19.15
CA GLY A 20 11.74 -21.62 -18.47
C GLY A 20 12.35 -21.27 -17.13
N GLY A 21 13.04 -20.13 -17.09
CA GLY A 21 13.52 -19.54 -15.87
C GLY A 21 12.33 -19.45 -14.91
N PRO A 22 12.54 -19.65 -13.61
CA PRO A 22 11.46 -19.51 -12.66
C PRO A 22 10.85 -18.12 -12.88
N VAL A 23 9.53 -18.11 -13.13
CA VAL A 23 8.71 -16.91 -13.08
C VAL A 23 9.09 -16.22 -11.77
N ALA A 24 9.62 -15.00 -11.87
CA ALA A 24 10.03 -14.24 -10.70
C ALA A 24 8.78 -13.96 -9.85
N VAL A 25 8.54 -14.83 -8.87
CA VAL A 25 7.58 -14.62 -7.81
C VAL A 25 8.05 -13.38 -7.06
N ALA A 26 7.23 -12.33 -7.03
CA ALA A 26 7.51 -11.19 -6.18
C ALA A 26 7.66 -11.73 -4.75
N ARG A 27 8.77 -11.40 -4.07
CA ARG A 27 9.07 -11.88 -2.71
C ARG A 27 8.14 -11.28 -1.63
N GLY A 28 6.90 -10.95 -1.98
CA GLY A 28 5.82 -10.66 -1.04
C GLY A 28 5.22 -11.92 -0.39
N ASP A 29 5.49 -13.11 -0.93
CA ASP A 29 4.86 -14.37 -0.51
C ASP A 29 5.40 -15.02 0.78
N THR A 30 6.36 -14.41 1.49
CA THR A 30 6.94 -15.02 2.72
C THR A 30 6.90 -14.18 3.98
N GLY A 31 6.20 -13.03 3.99
CA GLY A 31 5.94 -12.29 5.23
C GLY A 31 7.20 -12.04 6.09
N GLU A 32 7.99 -11.04 5.70
CA GLU A 32 9.04 -10.29 6.44
C GLU A 32 10.24 -10.03 5.51
N SER A 33 10.11 -9.03 4.63
CA SER A 33 11.22 -8.58 3.77
C SER A 33 12.12 -7.53 4.43
N TYR A 34 11.75 -7.01 5.61
CA TYR A 34 12.49 -5.95 6.29
C TYR A 34 13.18 -6.47 7.58
N PRO A 35 14.51 -6.34 7.71
CA PRO A 35 15.24 -6.75 8.89
C PRO A 35 15.08 -5.72 10.02
N PHE A 36 14.00 -5.83 10.78
CA PHE A 36 13.74 -4.97 11.94
C PHE A 36 14.90 -5.01 12.94
N SER A 37 15.40 -3.83 13.29
CA SER A 37 16.46 -3.64 14.29
C SER A 37 15.88 -3.48 15.69
N CYS A 38 14.66 -2.96 15.81
CA CYS A 38 13.95 -2.84 17.07
C CYS A 38 13.33 -4.17 17.50
N ALA A 39 13.09 -4.33 18.81
CA ALA A 39 12.33 -5.46 19.32
C ALA A 39 10.92 -5.48 18.71
N ARG A 40 10.56 -6.55 17.99
CA ARG A 40 9.26 -6.67 17.30
C ARG A 40 8.07 -6.45 18.23
N THR A 41 8.16 -6.92 19.46
CA THR A 41 7.15 -6.70 20.50
C THR A 41 6.95 -5.22 20.81
N SER A 42 8.01 -4.41 20.81
CA SER A 42 7.90 -2.96 21.07
C SER A 42 7.18 -2.21 19.96
N LEU A 43 7.29 -2.67 18.70
CA LEU A 43 6.66 -2.02 17.55
C LEU A 43 5.15 -2.24 17.53
N THR A 44 4.67 -3.34 18.12
CA THR A 44 3.28 -3.81 18.01
C THR A 44 2.53 -3.90 19.34
N ALA A 45 3.19 -3.63 20.47
CA ALA A 45 2.66 -3.85 21.82
C ALA A 45 1.28 -3.24 22.10
N ASP A 46 0.99 -2.08 21.53
CA ASP A 46 -0.26 -1.33 21.73
C ASP A 46 -1.27 -1.51 20.59
N PHE A 47 -1.00 -2.34 19.57
CA PHE A 47 -1.90 -2.48 18.43
C PHE A 47 -3.31 -2.94 18.84
N VAL A 48 -3.42 -3.86 19.80
CA VAL A 48 -4.72 -4.32 20.31
C VAL A 48 -5.51 -3.18 20.96
N SER A 49 -4.86 -2.31 21.74
CA SER A 49 -5.55 -1.17 22.35
C SER A 49 -5.89 -0.09 21.32
N ARG A 50 -5.03 0.10 20.32
CA ARG A 50 -5.28 1.03 19.19
C ARG A 50 -6.42 0.58 18.29
N ASP A 51 -6.59 -0.73 18.07
CA ASP A 51 -7.71 -1.29 17.32
C ASP A 51 -9.07 -0.97 17.97
N GLY A 52 -9.08 -0.71 19.29
CA GLY A 52 -10.27 -0.30 20.04
C GLY A 52 -10.55 1.20 20.01
N LEU A 53 -9.69 2.02 19.40
CA LEU A 53 -9.91 3.47 19.28
C LEU A 53 -10.93 3.77 18.17
N PRO A 54 -11.78 4.79 18.32
CA PRO A 54 -12.68 5.21 17.25
C PRO A 54 -11.86 5.66 16.04
N GLN A 55 -12.17 5.09 14.87
CA GLN A 55 -11.54 5.50 13.61
C GLN A 55 -12.15 6.80 13.07
N SER A 56 -13.37 7.13 13.50
CA SER A 56 -14.10 8.33 13.13
C SER A 56 -15.04 8.74 14.25
N SER A 57 -15.25 10.04 14.37
CA SER A 57 -16.23 10.66 15.27
C SER A 57 -17.66 10.51 14.78
N VAL A 58 -17.85 10.14 13.51
CA VAL A 58 -19.17 9.77 12.96
C VAL A 58 -19.56 8.41 13.56
N PRO A 59 -20.74 8.27 14.20
CA PRO A 59 -21.20 6.98 14.73
C PRO A 59 -21.36 5.93 13.61
N PRO A 60 -21.05 4.64 13.86
CA PRO A 60 -21.20 3.58 12.84
C PRO A 60 -22.59 3.49 12.21
N SER A 61 -23.65 3.84 12.94
CA SER A 61 -25.03 3.89 12.43
C SER A 61 -25.22 4.90 11.30
N GLU A 62 -24.37 5.92 11.21
CA GLU A 62 -24.44 6.99 10.22
C GLU A 62 -23.54 6.73 9.00
N TRP A 63 -22.64 5.73 9.05
CA TRP A 63 -21.63 5.48 8.02
C TRP A 63 -22.19 5.10 6.65
N TYR A 64 -23.38 4.53 6.62
CA TYR A 64 -24.02 3.98 5.40
C TYR A 64 -25.28 4.74 5.00
N ARG A 65 -25.45 5.97 5.49
CA ARG A 65 -26.59 6.80 5.11
C ARG A 65 -26.55 7.13 3.62
N THR A 66 -27.71 7.00 2.99
CA THR A 66 -27.95 7.37 1.60
C THR A 66 -28.90 8.56 1.48
N ASN A 67 -28.82 9.29 0.37
CA ASN A 67 -29.77 10.33 0.00
C ASN A 67 -31.03 9.72 -0.67
N ALA A 68 -31.95 10.57 -1.13
CA ALA A 68 -33.20 10.13 -1.77
C ALA A 68 -32.95 9.35 -3.08
N GLU A 69 -31.82 9.60 -3.73
CA GLU A 69 -31.36 8.95 -4.96
C GLU A 69 -30.63 7.63 -4.69
N GLY A 70 -30.45 7.25 -3.42
CA GLY A 70 -29.77 6.01 -3.03
C GLY A 70 -28.24 6.10 -3.01
N HIS A 71 -27.65 7.29 -3.18
CA HIS A 71 -26.20 7.50 -3.12
C HIS A 71 -25.76 7.74 -1.68
N TYR A 72 -24.58 7.24 -1.31
CA TYR A 72 -24.02 7.51 0.02
C TYR A 72 -23.80 9.01 0.23
N VAL A 73 -24.16 9.50 1.42
CA VAL A 73 -23.98 10.93 1.79
C VAL A 73 -22.49 11.31 1.86
N ASN A 74 -21.63 10.35 2.18
CA ASN A 74 -20.17 10.50 2.15
C ASN A 74 -19.56 10.28 0.75
N GLN A 75 -20.38 10.32 -0.30
CA GLN A 75 -19.98 10.16 -1.70
C GLN A 75 -19.28 8.83 -2.01
N GLY A 76 -19.44 7.82 -1.15
CA GLY A 76 -18.80 6.54 -1.35
C GLY A 76 -17.37 6.46 -0.81
N TRP A 77 -16.89 7.44 -0.05
CA TRP A 77 -15.55 7.46 0.55
C TRP A 77 -15.50 7.00 2.03
N GLY A 78 -16.67 6.79 2.64
CA GLY A 78 -16.73 6.51 4.08
C GLY A 78 -16.53 7.76 4.94
N PRO A 79 -16.59 7.61 6.26
CA PRO A 79 -16.42 8.74 7.19
C PRO A 79 -14.95 9.14 7.31
N ALA A 80 -14.69 10.42 7.56
CA ALA A 80 -13.33 10.94 7.75
C ALA A 80 -12.65 10.32 8.98
N ALA A 81 -11.34 10.08 8.86
CA ALA A 81 -10.54 9.53 9.94
C ALA A 81 -10.31 10.56 11.08
N ASP A 82 -10.52 10.15 12.32
CA ASP A 82 -10.15 10.92 13.51
C ASP A 82 -8.63 10.92 13.72
N ALA A 83 -8.10 11.94 14.40
CA ALA A 83 -6.72 11.93 14.86
C ALA A 83 -6.56 10.95 16.04
N LEU A 84 -5.64 10.00 15.91
CA LEU A 84 -5.34 9.04 16.97
C LEU A 84 -4.23 9.57 17.88
N PRO A 85 -4.23 9.23 19.18
CA PRO A 85 -3.18 9.66 20.09
C PRO A 85 -1.81 9.09 19.65
N PRO A 86 -0.72 9.86 19.80
CA PRO A 86 0.62 9.35 19.55
C PRO A 86 0.96 8.25 20.56
N PRO A 87 1.65 7.17 20.14
CA PRO A 87 2.08 6.12 21.07
C PRO A 87 3.23 6.60 21.96
N VAL A 88 3.41 5.95 23.10
CA VAL A 88 4.62 6.07 23.91
C VAL A 88 5.69 5.16 23.31
N ILE A 89 6.89 5.68 23.09
CA ILE A 89 8.04 4.87 22.66
C ILE A 89 8.50 4.02 23.86
N PRO A 90 8.48 2.68 23.77
CA PRO A 90 8.92 1.82 24.88
C PRO A 90 10.39 2.03 25.21
N GLN A 91 10.74 2.01 26.50
CA GLN A 91 12.14 2.14 26.95
C GLN A 91 13.00 0.94 26.55
N ASP A 92 12.37 -0.22 26.37
CA ASP A 92 12.97 -1.49 25.96
C ASP A 92 12.82 -1.76 24.45
N ALA A 93 12.65 -0.71 23.64
CA ALA A 93 12.53 -0.81 22.19
C ALA A 93 13.71 -1.52 21.49
N GLY A 94 14.88 -1.57 22.12
CA GLY A 94 16.08 -2.21 21.57
C GLY A 94 16.77 -1.41 20.45
N CYS A 95 16.30 -0.19 20.17
CA CYS A 95 16.80 0.70 19.12
C CYS A 95 16.58 2.17 19.54
N ASP A 96 17.13 3.14 18.78
CA ASP A 96 16.87 4.56 19.03
C ASP A 96 15.44 4.98 18.62
N ALA A 97 14.98 6.11 19.17
CA ALA A 97 13.62 6.61 18.94
C ALA A 97 13.29 6.90 17.47
N GLY A 98 14.26 7.34 16.66
CA GLY A 98 14.05 7.61 15.25
C GLY A 98 13.88 6.31 14.46
N THR A 99 14.73 5.33 14.73
CA THR A 99 14.60 3.98 14.15
C THR A 99 13.30 3.31 14.57
N TRP A 100 12.91 3.41 15.84
CA TRP A 100 11.63 2.87 16.32
C TRP A 100 10.44 3.45 15.56
N ARG A 101 10.39 4.76 15.33
CA ARG A 101 9.29 5.39 14.59
C ARG A 101 9.21 4.91 13.14
N ARG A 102 10.36 4.84 12.45
CA ARG A 102 10.44 4.33 11.06
C ARG A 102 9.96 2.89 10.98
N GLU A 103 10.50 2.04 11.83
CA GLU A 103 10.16 0.61 11.85
C GLU A 103 8.72 0.36 12.30
N ARG A 104 8.17 1.20 13.17
CA ARG A 104 6.77 1.10 13.56
C ARG A 104 5.82 1.45 12.43
N ILE A 105 6.13 2.46 11.62
CA ILE A 105 5.36 2.76 10.41
C ILE A 105 5.35 1.57 9.46
N LEU A 106 6.50 0.93 9.24
CA LEU A 106 6.56 -0.29 8.43
C LEU A 106 5.74 -1.44 9.05
N ALA A 107 5.86 -1.66 10.36
CA ALA A 107 5.08 -2.68 11.06
C ALA A 107 3.57 -2.43 10.98
N ALA A 108 3.14 -1.17 11.09
CA ALA A 108 1.74 -0.77 10.94
C ALA A 108 1.25 -0.94 9.49
N ALA A 109 2.06 -0.57 8.50
CA ALA A 109 1.75 -0.77 7.09
C ALA A 109 1.59 -2.26 6.75
N MET A 110 2.52 -3.10 7.22
CA MET A 110 2.54 -4.53 6.95
C MET A 110 1.33 -5.29 7.54
N ARG A 111 0.66 -4.75 8.58
CA ARG A 111 -0.60 -5.33 9.08
C ARG A 111 -1.70 -5.39 8.05
N TYR A 112 -1.67 -4.50 7.07
CA TYR A 112 -2.75 -4.36 6.10
C TYR A 112 -2.47 -5.06 4.77
N ILE A 113 -1.35 -5.80 4.65
CA ILE A 113 -1.02 -6.57 3.45
C ILE A 113 -2.20 -7.47 3.06
N TYR A 114 -2.67 -7.33 1.82
CA TYR A 114 -3.80 -8.07 1.32
C TYR A 114 -3.40 -9.50 0.95
N ALA A 115 -3.63 -10.43 1.87
CA ALA A 115 -3.36 -11.85 1.71
C ALA A 115 -4.56 -12.68 2.22
N PRO A 116 -4.82 -13.88 1.67
CA PRO A 116 -5.97 -14.70 2.07
C PRO A 116 -6.04 -15.05 3.56
N ASP A 117 -4.88 -15.12 4.22
CA ASP A 117 -4.72 -15.44 5.64
C ASP A 117 -4.64 -14.20 6.54
N ASN A 118 -4.64 -12.99 5.97
CA ASN A 118 -4.64 -11.76 6.74
C ASN A 118 -6.04 -11.15 6.87
N ALA A 119 -6.67 -11.34 8.04
CA ALA A 119 -7.99 -10.77 8.35
C ALA A 119 -8.03 -9.23 8.32
N LEU A 120 -6.89 -8.55 8.40
CA LEU A 120 -6.76 -7.10 8.29
C LEU A 120 -6.38 -6.64 6.89
N GLY A 121 -6.17 -7.56 5.94
CA GLY A 121 -5.78 -7.23 4.58
C GLY A 121 -6.75 -6.25 3.91
N LEU A 122 -6.20 -5.24 3.23
CA LEU A 122 -6.98 -4.19 2.58
C LEU A 122 -6.84 -4.22 1.06
N GLN A 123 -7.98 -4.28 0.36
CA GLN A 123 -8.01 -4.04 -1.08
C GLN A 123 -7.78 -2.55 -1.39
N TYR A 124 -7.55 -2.25 -2.66
CA TYR A 124 -7.56 -0.87 -3.13
C TYR A 124 -9.00 -0.36 -3.23
N ARG A 125 -9.31 0.69 -2.46
CA ARG A 125 -10.61 1.35 -2.42
C ARG A 125 -10.46 2.81 -2.04
N HIS A 126 -11.22 3.70 -2.62
CA HIS A 126 -11.20 5.13 -2.26
C HIS A 126 -11.92 5.43 -0.95
N HIS A 127 -11.48 4.82 0.15
CA HIS A 127 -12.08 4.98 1.46
C HIS A 127 -11.14 5.73 2.41
N HIS A 128 -11.70 6.49 3.35
CA HIS A 128 -10.93 7.25 4.33
C HIS A 128 -10.45 6.42 5.52
N ILE A 129 -11.17 5.35 5.89
CA ILE A 129 -10.86 4.50 7.04
C ILE A 129 -11.01 3.01 6.71
N PRO A 130 -10.18 2.12 7.29
CA PRO A 130 -10.25 0.69 7.00
C PRO A 130 -11.48 0.00 7.60
N GLY A 131 -12.11 0.59 8.63
CA GLY A 131 -13.30 0.04 9.26
C GLY A 131 -14.57 0.19 8.41
N TRP A 132 -14.57 1.06 7.40
CA TRP A 132 -15.73 1.24 6.54
C TRP A 132 -15.85 0.11 5.51
N ASP A 133 -16.97 -0.62 5.59
CA ASP A 133 -17.20 -1.88 4.89
C ASP A 133 -18.56 -1.83 4.16
N PRO A 134 -18.68 -1.06 3.08
CA PRO A 134 -19.95 -0.90 2.37
C PRO A 134 -20.39 -2.25 1.78
N PRO A 135 -21.66 -2.66 1.99
CA PRO A 135 -22.16 -3.97 1.53
C PRO A 135 -22.40 -4.02 0.02
N ALA A 136 -22.42 -2.87 -0.64
CA ALA A 136 -22.64 -2.72 -2.07
C ALA A 136 -21.57 -1.80 -2.67
N SER A 137 -21.42 -1.87 -4.00
CA SER A 137 -20.60 -0.93 -4.75
C SER A 137 -20.97 0.51 -4.41
N THR A 138 -19.95 1.33 -4.25
CA THR A 138 -20.08 2.77 -3.96
C THR A 138 -20.14 3.60 -5.26
N HIS A 139 -19.97 2.94 -6.42
CA HIS A 139 -20.07 3.54 -7.76
C HIS A 139 -21.53 3.73 -8.23
N ALA A 140 -22.29 4.59 -7.56
CA ALA A 140 -23.57 5.07 -8.08
C ALA A 140 -23.40 6.50 -8.60
N GLY A 141 -23.11 6.64 -9.90
CA GLY A 141 -23.19 7.92 -10.62
C GLY A 141 -22.11 8.98 -10.33
N ALA A 142 -21.08 8.67 -9.55
CA ALA A 142 -19.89 9.52 -9.44
C ALA A 142 -19.04 9.40 -10.73
N PRO A 143 -18.45 10.48 -11.26
CA PRO A 143 -17.41 10.36 -12.27
C PRO A 143 -16.32 9.42 -11.75
N GLU A 144 -15.87 8.49 -12.59
CA GLU A 144 -14.75 7.62 -12.26
C GLU A 144 -13.48 8.48 -12.21
N GLU A 145 -13.21 9.10 -11.06
CA GLU A 145 -11.84 9.51 -10.74
C GLU A 145 -11.09 8.21 -10.48
N ASN A 146 -10.44 7.70 -11.52
CA ASN A 146 -9.38 6.72 -11.37
C ASN A 146 -8.06 7.51 -11.25
N PRO A 147 -7.57 7.79 -10.03
CA PRO A 147 -6.29 8.46 -9.87
C PRO A 147 -5.12 7.57 -10.30
N ASP A 148 -5.32 6.24 -10.42
CA ASP A 148 -4.35 5.33 -11.02
C ASP A 148 -4.59 5.26 -12.54
N THR A 149 -4.22 6.34 -13.24
CA THR A 149 -4.32 6.45 -14.71
C THR A 149 -3.55 5.36 -15.48
N ASP A 150 -2.63 4.69 -14.80
CA ASP A 150 -1.85 3.57 -15.34
C ASP A 150 -2.63 2.23 -15.24
N SER A 151 -3.70 2.17 -14.44
CA SER A 151 -4.65 1.06 -14.44
C SER A 151 -5.80 1.41 -15.38
N PRO A 152 -6.07 0.62 -16.43
CA PRO A 152 -7.20 0.89 -17.31
C PRO A 152 -8.50 0.88 -16.49
N HIS A 153 -9.39 1.85 -16.77
CA HIS A 153 -10.76 1.98 -16.25
C HIS A 153 -11.43 0.61 -16.14
N GLY A 154 -11.36 0.03 -14.95
CA GLY A 154 -11.69 -1.34 -14.65
C GLY A 154 -12.45 -1.36 -13.33
N SER A 155 -13.49 -2.19 -13.26
CA SER A 155 -14.58 -2.17 -12.30
C SER A 155 -14.24 -2.46 -10.82
N THR A 156 -13.00 -2.24 -10.38
CA THR A 156 -12.46 -2.75 -9.12
C THR A 156 -12.11 -1.69 -8.08
N ALA A 157 -12.15 -0.38 -8.34
CA ALA A 157 -11.81 0.62 -7.30
C ALA A 157 -12.94 0.89 -6.28
N TRP A 158 -14.18 0.51 -6.61
CA TRP A 158 -15.38 0.93 -5.86
C TRP A 158 -16.38 -0.21 -5.58
N SER A 159 -15.96 -1.48 -5.71
CA SER A 159 -16.82 -2.60 -5.31
C SER A 159 -16.99 -2.67 -3.78
N SER A 160 -17.94 -3.48 -3.31
CA SER A 160 -18.18 -3.65 -1.87
C SER A 160 -16.92 -4.11 -1.12
N GLY A 161 -16.92 -3.93 0.19
CA GLY A 161 -15.83 -4.36 1.05
C GLY A 161 -14.90 -3.23 1.49
N ARG A 162 -14.14 -3.48 2.55
CA ARG A 162 -13.08 -2.60 3.08
C ARG A 162 -11.92 -2.43 2.11
N GLY A 163 -11.24 -1.28 2.20
CA GLY A 163 -9.99 -1.02 1.52
C GLY A 163 -9.53 0.42 1.72
N LEU A 164 -8.37 0.77 1.18
CA LEU A 164 -7.83 2.13 1.15
C LEU A 164 -7.08 2.33 -0.18
N ASP A 165 -7.06 3.55 -0.72
CA ASP A 165 -6.25 3.90 -1.87
C ASP A 165 -4.83 4.26 -1.39
N CYS A 166 -3.94 4.64 -2.30
CA CYS A 166 -2.54 4.86 -1.96
C CYS A 166 -2.35 5.94 -0.89
N SER A 167 -3.05 7.07 -1.01
CA SER A 167 -2.90 8.23 -0.13
C SER A 167 -3.72 8.15 1.16
N ASN A 168 -4.92 7.55 1.15
CA ASN A 168 -5.62 7.24 2.40
C ASN A 168 -4.94 6.11 3.17
N PHE A 169 -4.31 5.14 2.49
CA PHE A 169 -3.49 4.12 3.14
C PHE A 169 -2.31 4.73 3.90
N THR A 170 -1.52 5.59 3.26
CA THR A 170 -0.39 6.26 3.93
C THR A 170 -0.85 7.16 5.07
N ALA A 171 -1.92 7.93 4.88
CA ALA A 171 -2.52 8.76 5.93
C ALA A 171 -2.99 7.94 7.12
N TRP A 172 -3.66 6.80 6.87
CA TRP A 172 -4.09 5.89 7.92
C TRP A 172 -2.91 5.29 8.66
N VAL A 173 -1.90 4.76 7.96
CA VAL A 173 -0.72 4.13 8.57
C VAL A 173 0.04 5.10 9.49
N TYR A 174 0.19 6.36 9.09
CA TYR A 174 0.88 7.37 9.90
C TYR A 174 0.09 7.80 11.13
N ASN A 175 -1.23 7.93 10.99
CA ASN A 175 -2.12 8.22 12.09
C ASN A 175 -2.22 7.05 13.07
N TYR A 176 -2.47 5.83 12.56
CA TYR A 176 -2.49 4.61 13.35
C TYR A 176 -1.13 4.32 13.97
N GLY A 177 -0.03 4.43 13.23
CA GLY A 177 1.30 4.12 13.74
C GLY A 177 1.76 5.13 14.79
N LEU A 178 1.71 6.43 14.48
CA LEU A 178 2.40 7.46 15.26
C LEU A 178 1.49 8.61 15.74
N GLY A 179 0.20 8.59 15.44
CA GLY A 179 -0.70 9.72 15.70
C GLY A 179 -0.43 10.93 14.78
N ILE A 180 0.28 10.73 13.68
CA ILE A 180 0.60 11.79 12.71
C ILE A 180 -0.56 11.85 11.71
N LYS A 181 -1.47 12.80 11.90
CA LYS A 181 -2.66 12.96 11.05
C LYS A 181 -2.43 13.97 9.92
N PHE A 182 -2.47 13.47 8.68
CA PHE A 182 -2.64 14.28 7.46
C PHE A 182 -3.84 13.77 6.66
N ASN A 183 -4.31 14.53 5.67
CA ASN A 183 -5.42 14.12 4.81
C ASN A 183 -4.96 13.17 3.68
N GLY A 184 -5.92 12.44 3.10
CA GLY A 184 -5.68 11.42 2.08
C GLY A 184 -5.66 11.95 0.65
N ASP A 185 -5.58 13.26 0.43
CA ASP A 185 -5.48 13.83 -0.91
C ASP A 185 -4.00 13.79 -1.37
N VAL A 186 -3.73 13.00 -2.42
CA VAL A 186 -2.34 12.76 -2.90
C VAL A 186 -1.67 14.05 -3.40
N HIS A 187 -2.42 14.96 -4.00
CA HIS A 187 -1.89 16.24 -4.47
C HIS A 187 -1.53 17.14 -3.30
N GLN A 188 -2.40 17.22 -2.28
CA GLN A 188 -2.09 17.97 -1.06
C GLN A 188 -0.95 17.35 -0.26
N GLN A 189 -0.84 16.02 -0.25
CA GLN A 189 0.29 15.33 0.37
C GLN A 189 1.59 15.71 -0.33
N TYR A 190 1.63 15.61 -1.67
CA TYR A 190 2.81 15.98 -2.46
C TYR A 190 3.19 17.46 -2.32
N ASP A 191 2.20 18.35 -2.30
CA ASP A 191 2.38 19.80 -2.09
C ASP A 191 2.84 20.16 -0.67
N GLY A 192 2.84 19.21 0.28
CA GLY A 192 3.16 19.48 1.68
C GLY A 192 2.04 20.18 2.47
N LYS A 193 0.80 20.16 1.95
CA LYS A 193 -0.37 20.87 2.49
C LYS A 193 -1.35 19.96 3.24
N ALA A 194 -1.18 18.64 3.17
CA ALA A 194 -2.11 17.68 3.77
C ALA A 194 -2.09 17.65 5.31
N GLY A 195 -1.10 18.28 5.94
CA GLY A 195 -0.88 18.26 7.38
C GLY A 195 0.62 18.28 7.72
N PRO A 196 1.04 17.69 8.85
CA PRO A 196 2.45 17.62 9.25
C PRO A 196 3.22 16.62 8.39
N MET A 197 3.60 17.02 7.17
CA MET A 197 4.34 16.18 6.22
C MET A 197 5.83 16.04 6.56
N GLY A 198 6.34 16.82 7.51
CA GLY A 198 7.73 16.80 7.97
C GLY A 198 8.69 17.36 6.92
N ASP A 199 9.80 16.67 6.66
CA ASP A 199 10.87 17.16 5.80
C ASP A 199 10.69 16.74 4.34
N ARG A 200 10.95 17.67 3.41
CA ARG A 200 10.95 17.37 1.97
C ARG A 200 12.26 16.72 1.56
N ILE A 201 12.18 15.60 0.85
CA ILE A 201 13.31 14.85 0.32
C ILE A 201 13.30 15.00 -1.22
N PRO A 202 14.43 15.35 -1.86
CA PRO A 202 14.49 15.49 -3.31
C PRO A 202 14.30 14.12 -4.01
N LYS A 203 13.99 14.16 -5.31
CA LYS A 203 13.73 12.95 -6.12
C LYS A 203 14.86 11.91 -6.12
N ASP A 204 16.09 12.36 -5.92
CA ASP A 204 17.28 11.50 -5.92
C ASP A 204 17.59 10.92 -4.52
N GLY A 205 16.81 11.27 -3.50
CA GLY A 205 17.00 10.84 -2.11
C GLY A 205 18.07 11.66 -1.35
N PRO A 206 18.71 11.09 -0.32
CA PRO A 206 18.58 9.72 0.14
C PRO A 206 17.24 9.46 0.85
N PHE A 207 16.55 8.40 0.43
CA PHE A 207 15.35 7.92 1.10
C PHE A 207 15.70 7.08 2.33
N ALA A 208 14.82 7.12 3.32
CA ALA A 208 14.89 6.33 4.54
C ALA A 208 13.59 5.54 4.73
N PRO A 209 13.63 4.38 5.43
CA PRO A 209 12.43 3.60 5.72
C PRO A 209 11.31 4.46 6.32
N GLY A 210 10.12 4.36 5.76
CA GLY A 210 8.95 5.15 6.13
C GLY A 210 8.70 6.36 5.22
N ASP A 211 9.70 6.90 4.52
CA ASP A 211 9.50 8.06 3.63
C ASP A 211 8.36 7.82 2.63
N LEU A 212 7.53 8.83 2.42
CA LEU A 212 6.44 8.82 1.46
C LEU A 212 6.95 9.30 0.11
N ILE A 213 7.16 8.39 -0.84
CA ILE A 213 7.62 8.72 -2.20
C ILE A 213 6.41 8.96 -3.10
N TYR A 214 6.38 10.11 -3.76
CA TYR A 214 5.31 10.49 -4.69
C TYR A 214 5.73 10.19 -6.12
N LEU A 215 4.79 9.62 -6.86
CA LEU A 215 4.99 9.17 -8.23
C LEU A 215 4.01 9.89 -9.14
N HIS A 216 4.50 10.24 -10.33
CA HIS A 216 3.67 10.81 -11.37
C HIS A 216 3.04 9.73 -12.26
N PRO A 217 1.89 10.00 -12.90
CA PRO A 217 1.32 9.07 -13.86
C PRO A 217 2.16 9.04 -15.15
N ASP A 218 1.99 8.00 -15.96
CA ASP A 218 2.65 7.95 -17.27
C ASP A 218 2.32 9.20 -18.11
N GLY A 219 3.34 9.98 -18.46
CA GLY A 219 3.21 11.16 -19.33
C GLY A 219 2.92 12.51 -18.65
N SER A 220 2.81 12.59 -17.31
CA SER A 220 2.64 13.89 -16.60
C SER A 220 3.64 14.08 -15.46
N GLU A 221 4.89 14.45 -15.77
CA GLU A 221 6.00 14.55 -14.79
C GLU A 221 5.87 15.63 -13.70
N ASN A 222 4.75 16.37 -13.63
CA ASN A 222 4.57 17.47 -12.67
C ASN A 222 3.42 17.26 -11.68
N GLU A 223 2.71 16.14 -11.76
CA GLU A 223 1.53 15.87 -10.96
C GLU A 223 1.69 14.53 -10.24
N ALA A 224 1.48 14.50 -8.93
CA ALA A 224 1.47 13.25 -8.19
C ALA A 224 0.13 12.53 -8.40
N SER A 225 0.19 11.27 -8.83
CA SER A 225 -0.97 10.38 -8.94
C SER A 225 -0.95 9.26 -7.90
N HIS A 226 0.23 8.93 -7.37
CA HIS A 226 0.40 7.81 -6.46
C HIS A 226 1.43 8.11 -5.38
N VAL A 227 1.30 7.43 -4.24
CA VAL A 227 2.24 7.53 -3.13
C VAL A 227 2.55 6.14 -2.57
N VAL A 228 3.81 5.92 -2.22
CA VAL A 228 4.30 4.66 -1.64
C VAL A 228 5.09 4.91 -0.36
N ILE A 229 5.09 3.95 0.56
CA ILE A 229 5.97 3.95 1.73
C ILE A 229 7.28 3.25 1.33
N TYR A 230 8.39 3.96 1.44
CA TYR A 230 9.71 3.38 1.18
C TYR A 230 10.10 2.38 2.27
N ILE A 231 10.56 1.18 1.87
CA ILE A 231 11.16 0.20 2.78
C ILE A 231 12.69 0.27 2.63
N ASP A 232 13.17 0.00 1.42
CA ASP A 232 14.58 -0.01 1.04
C ASP A 232 14.69 0.20 -0.49
N ASP A 233 15.91 0.15 -1.05
CA ASP A 233 16.07 0.42 -2.48
C ASP A 233 15.34 -0.60 -3.37
N GLN A 234 15.13 -1.82 -2.88
CA GLN A 234 14.47 -2.90 -3.61
C GLN A 234 12.96 -2.98 -3.35
N HIS A 235 12.44 -2.40 -2.27
CA HIS A 235 11.06 -2.65 -1.83
C HIS A 235 10.30 -1.37 -1.42
N ILE A 236 9.00 -1.36 -1.69
CA ILE A 236 8.03 -0.36 -1.23
C ILE A 236 6.77 -1.05 -0.71
N ILE A 237 5.94 -0.32 0.05
CA ILE A 237 4.57 -0.71 0.39
C ILE A 237 3.62 0.33 -0.19
N ASP A 238 2.59 -0.13 -0.89
CA ASP A 238 1.53 0.74 -1.40
C ASP A 238 0.20 -0.01 -1.47
N SER A 239 -0.89 0.73 -1.69
CA SER A 239 -2.17 0.17 -2.08
C SER A 239 -2.44 0.52 -3.54
N ARG A 240 -2.72 -0.49 -4.36
CA ARG A 240 -2.99 -0.29 -5.79
C ARG A 240 -4.00 -1.29 -6.34
N ALA A 241 -4.81 -0.88 -7.31
CA ALA A 241 -5.82 -1.73 -7.94
C ALA A 241 -5.20 -3.01 -8.50
N HIS A 242 -4.10 -2.88 -9.26
CA HIS A 242 -3.32 -4.01 -9.75
C HIS A 242 -1.91 -3.56 -10.16
N ALA A 243 -0.87 -4.22 -9.66
CA ALA A 243 0.49 -4.09 -10.18
C ALA A 243 1.30 -5.34 -9.86
N GLN A 244 2.31 -5.67 -10.67
CA GLN A 244 3.18 -6.85 -10.41
C GLN A 244 2.38 -8.14 -10.11
N ASN A 245 1.21 -8.30 -10.74
CA ASN A 245 0.27 -9.42 -10.57
C ASN A 245 -0.36 -9.58 -9.17
N VAL A 246 -0.36 -8.53 -8.36
CA VAL A 246 -0.97 -8.50 -7.01
C VAL A 246 -1.78 -7.22 -6.78
N VAL A 247 -2.82 -7.32 -5.94
CA VAL A 247 -3.83 -6.27 -5.72
C VAL A 247 -3.86 -5.80 -4.26
N GLY A 248 -4.37 -4.59 -4.04
CA GLY A 248 -4.53 -4.00 -2.71
C GLY A 248 -3.20 -3.56 -2.09
N VAL A 249 -3.17 -3.53 -0.76
CA VAL A 249 -1.96 -3.22 0.01
C VAL A 249 -0.96 -4.35 -0.13
N GLN A 250 0.24 -4.06 -0.65
CA GLN A 250 1.27 -5.07 -0.92
C GLN A 250 2.67 -4.52 -0.68
N ILE A 251 3.61 -5.42 -0.35
CA ILE A 251 5.04 -5.16 -0.55
C ILE A 251 5.34 -5.41 -2.02
N ARG A 252 5.91 -4.43 -2.72
CA ARG A 252 6.25 -4.54 -4.15
C ARG A 252 7.72 -4.29 -4.40
N ASN A 253 8.21 -4.85 -5.50
CA ASN A 253 9.56 -4.55 -5.97
C ASN A 253 9.60 -3.10 -6.46
N ARG A 254 10.54 -2.31 -5.94
CA ARG A 254 10.82 -0.95 -6.42
C ARG A 254 11.62 -1.04 -7.72
N GLN A 255 10.91 -1.18 -8.84
CA GLN A 255 11.48 -1.30 -10.18
C GLN A 255 10.55 -0.69 -11.23
N GLY A 256 11.06 -0.44 -12.45
CA GLY A 256 10.29 0.15 -13.53
C GLY A 256 9.71 1.50 -13.13
N TRP A 257 8.40 1.68 -13.32
CA TRP A 257 7.66 2.89 -12.97
C TRP A 257 7.90 3.39 -11.53
N TYR A 258 7.96 2.49 -10.54
CA TYR A 258 8.26 2.84 -9.14
C TYR A 258 9.64 3.50 -8.94
N ARG A 259 10.54 3.42 -9.92
CA ARG A 259 11.84 4.12 -9.93
C ARG A 259 11.85 5.32 -10.86
N SER A 260 11.26 5.20 -12.05
CA SER A 260 11.33 6.26 -13.06
C SER A 260 10.37 7.41 -12.78
N ALA A 261 9.26 7.16 -12.09
CA ALA A 261 8.18 8.14 -11.89
C ALA A 261 8.36 9.05 -10.66
N VAL A 262 9.51 9.01 -9.99
CA VAL A 262 9.71 9.69 -8.70
C VAL A 262 9.73 11.22 -8.85
N LEU A 263 8.80 11.88 -8.17
CA LEU A 263 8.74 13.35 -8.06
C LEU A 263 9.56 13.89 -6.88
N GLY A 264 9.71 13.08 -5.83
CA GLY A 264 10.26 13.48 -4.54
C GLY A 264 9.58 12.71 -3.42
N ALA A 265 9.95 13.03 -2.18
CA ALA A 265 9.34 12.41 -1.01
C ALA A 265 9.12 13.40 0.13
N TRP A 266 8.31 12.98 1.08
CA TRP A 266 8.16 13.61 2.39
C TRP A 266 8.56 12.61 3.48
N ARG A 267 9.19 13.11 4.54
CA ARG A 267 9.51 12.35 5.76
C ARG A 267 8.69 12.93 6.92
N PRO A 268 7.50 12.38 7.22
CA PRO A 268 6.65 12.89 8.30
C PRO A 268 7.20 12.59 9.70
N ILE A 269 8.22 11.74 9.81
CA ILE A 269 8.86 11.36 11.07
C ILE A 269 9.94 12.41 11.41
N ALA A 270 9.66 13.26 12.40
CA ALA A 270 10.63 14.22 12.95
C ALA A 270 11.66 13.57 13.89
#